data_AF-A0A8C0KPL9-F1
#
_entry.id   AF-A0A8C0KPL9-F1
#
_cell.length_a   1.000
_cell.length_b   1.000
_cell.length_c   1.000
_cell.angle_alpha   90.00
_cell.angle_beta   90.00
_cell.angle_gamma   90.00
#
_symmetry.space_group_name_H-M   'P 1'
#
loop_
_entity.id
_entity.type
_entity.pdbx_description
1 polymer ?
#
loop_
_entity_poly.entity_id
_entity_poly.type
_entity_poly.pdbx_seq_one_letter_code
_entity_poly.pdbx_strand_id
1 'polypeptide(L)'
;MESLQSDMNQHFLKETSGNNQIVPSPSAISEFDNKTHSENLKQDILYLHNSLEEVNSALVGYQRQNDLKLEGMNETVSNLTQRVNLMETDLVAVSKVEKQANLSLSVMDNRAATLKRESLHQVTNRTDTLKTQSIKKEDSSDTQVSKLREKLQLISALTNKPESNRPPDIINKEHVQSFTSKPSVLPKFPQSLGGQIEKASQLRPVVLPGISSIQDLQDLFHKTGQDMNGKLTYQEIWNSLGSAMPRLETLRPFDSDGDGRYSFLELRVALGV
;
A
#
# COMPACT_ATOMS: atom_id res chain seq x y z
N MET A 1 14.37 82.64 44.43
CA MET A 1 15.34 81.62 43.97
C MET A 1 16.06 81.09 45.22
N GLU A 2 15.32 80.49 46.16
CA GLU A 2 14.99 79.05 46.28
C GLU A 2 16.14 78.20 46.88
N SER A 3 15.93 77.89 48.17
CA SER A 3 16.39 76.82 49.09
C SER A 3 17.76 76.14 48.85
N LEU A 4 18.80 76.31 49.68
CA LEU A 4 19.04 76.00 51.11
C LEU A 4 18.93 74.52 51.54
N GLN A 5 19.96 74.14 52.32
CA GLN A 5 20.13 72.98 53.23
C GLN A 5 20.70 71.70 52.60
N SER A 6 21.65 70.99 53.20
CA SER A 6 22.52 71.20 54.36
C SER A 6 23.39 69.96 54.41
N ASP A 7 24.71 70.12 54.34
CA ASP A 7 25.67 69.10 54.73
C ASP A 7 25.84 69.17 56.26
N MET A 8 26.07 68.04 56.94
CA MET A 8 26.88 67.88 58.17
C MET A 8 26.48 66.64 59.00
N ASN A 9 27.49 65.77 59.18
CA ASN A 9 27.60 64.65 60.10
C ASN A 9 27.23 64.98 61.56
N GLN A 10 26.85 63.97 62.35
CA GLN A 10 27.41 63.63 63.68
C GLN A 10 26.75 62.34 64.27
N HIS A 11 27.56 61.52 64.93
CA HIS A 11 27.22 60.26 65.61
C HIS A 11 26.41 60.46 66.92
N PHE A 12 25.53 59.51 67.32
CA PHE A 12 25.62 58.67 68.55
C PHE A 12 24.36 57.81 68.86
N LEU A 13 24.61 56.49 69.08
CA LEU A 13 23.93 55.44 69.91
C LEU A 13 22.39 55.35 70.06
N LYS A 14 21.79 54.17 69.80
CA LYS A 14 21.60 53.05 70.78
C LYS A 14 20.73 51.90 70.20
N GLU A 15 21.05 50.70 70.67
CA GLU A 15 20.59 49.33 70.30
C GLU A 15 19.08 49.06 70.19
N THR A 16 18.68 48.10 69.33
CA THR A 16 17.97 46.85 69.75
C THR A 16 17.71 45.88 68.57
N SER A 17 18.24 44.66 68.69
CA SER A 17 17.68 43.33 68.37
C SER A 17 16.79 43.09 67.13
N GLY A 18 17.20 42.15 66.26
CA GLY A 18 16.24 41.32 65.49
C GLY A 18 16.59 40.98 64.04
N ASN A 19 17.43 39.96 63.83
CA ASN A 19 17.32 38.92 62.78
C ASN A 19 16.99 39.32 61.32
N ASN A 20 17.99 39.48 60.45
CA ASN A 20 17.80 39.46 58.99
C ASN A 20 18.63 38.35 58.32
N GLN A 21 17.90 37.37 57.81
CA GLN A 21 18.36 36.23 57.03
C GLN A 21 18.86 36.71 55.65
N ILE A 22 20.13 36.47 55.34
CA ILE A 22 20.66 36.66 53.99
C ILE A 22 20.13 35.51 53.13
N VAL A 23 19.12 35.77 52.31
CA VAL A 23 18.66 34.82 51.28
C VAL A 23 19.56 35.02 50.04
N PRO A 24 20.27 33.99 49.55
CA PRO A 24 21.01 34.13 48.31
C PRO A 24 20.03 34.20 47.12
N SER A 25 20.26 35.17 46.23
CA SER A 25 19.47 35.35 45.01
C SER A 25 19.67 34.19 44.02
N PRO A 26 18.63 33.63 43.38
CA PRO A 26 18.69 32.38 42.61
C PRO A 26 19.17 32.53 41.15
N SER A 27 19.67 33.70 40.74
CA SER A 27 19.78 34.04 39.31
C SER A 27 20.91 33.33 38.55
N ALA A 28 21.87 32.69 39.21
CA ALA A 28 23.03 32.09 38.54
C ALA A 28 22.83 30.64 38.04
N ILE A 29 21.75 29.96 38.47
CA ILE A 29 21.51 28.55 38.11
C ILE A 29 20.76 28.43 36.76
N SER A 30 19.92 29.41 36.43
CA SER A 30 19.05 29.40 35.24
C SER A 30 19.80 29.51 33.90
N GLU A 31 20.88 30.29 33.83
CA GLU A 31 21.55 30.59 32.55
C GLU A 31 22.30 29.38 31.97
N PHE A 32 22.82 28.52 32.85
CA PHE A 32 23.50 27.28 32.47
C PHE A 32 22.52 26.20 31.98
N ASP A 33 21.36 26.08 32.64
CA ASP A 33 20.28 25.17 32.25
C ASP A 33 19.66 25.57 30.91
N ASN A 34 19.42 26.87 30.68
CA ASN A 34 18.82 27.36 29.44
C ASN A 34 19.74 27.15 28.22
N LYS A 35 21.04 27.36 28.39
CA LYS A 35 22.03 27.14 27.32
C LYS A 35 22.13 25.65 26.96
N THR A 36 22.26 24.80 27.97
CA THR A 36 22.33 23.34 27.81
C THR A 36 21.04 22.80 27.17
N HIS A 37 19.88 23.30 27.58
CA HIS A 37 18.60 22.94 26.98
C HIS A 37 18.50 23.35 25.51
N SER A 38 18.98 24.54 25.15
CA SER A 38 18.97 25.02 23.76
C SER A 38 19.88 24.22 22.84
N GLU A 39 21.02 23.74 23.34
CA GLU A 39 21.96 22.90 22.58
C GLU A 39 21.38 21.50 22.38
N ASN A 40 20.75 20.91 23.40
CA ASN A 40 20.02 19.65 23.26
C ASN A 40 18.89 19.75 22.22
N LEU A 41 18.09 20.82 22.25
CA LEU A 41 17.04 21.06 21.26
C LEU A 41 17.59 21.15 19.82
N LYS A 42 18.75 21.78 19.62
CA LYS A 42 19.40 21.83 18.30
C LYS A 42 19.87 20.45 17.84
N GLN A 43 20.43 19.66 18.75
CA GLN A 43 20.86 18.29 18.48
C GLN A 43 19.66 17.42 18.08
N ASP A 44 18.56 17.53 18.80
CA ASP A 44 17.32 16.78 18.53
C ASP A 44 16.71 17.17 17.19
N ILE A 45 16.65 18.46 16.86
CA ILE A 45 16.17 18.93 15.56
C ILE A 45 17.04 18.36 14.42
N LEU A 46 18.36 18.35 14.59
CA LEU A 46 19.28 17.82 13.59
C LEU A 46 19.10 16.31 13.42
N TYR A 47 18.94 15.58 14.52
CA TYR A 47 18.67 14.15 14.53
C TYR A 47 17.36 13.84 13.79
N LEU A 48 16.27 14.53 14.14
CA LEU A 48 14.96 14.37 13.51
C LEU A 48 15.01 14.65 12.00
N HIS A 49 15.73 15.69 11.59
CA HIS A 49 15.90 16.00 10.16
C HIS A 49 16.63 14.86 9.43
N ASN A 50 17.70 14.33 10.02
CA ASN A 50 18.45 13.23 9.41
C ASN A 50 17.60 11.95 9.32
N SER A 51 16.90 11.60 10.40
CA SER A 51 15.98 10.46 10.42
C SER A 51 14.86 10.61 9.38
N LEU A 52 14.33 11.81 9.20
CA LEU A 52 13.29 12.05 8.19
C LEU A 52 13.84 11.87 6.77
N GLU A 53 15.05 12.36 6.49
CA GLU A 53 15.70 12.21 5.19
C GLU A 53 15.99 10.72 4.87
N GLU A 54 16.42 9.95 5.88
CA GLU A 54 16.64 8.51 5.75
C GLU A 54 15.34 7.77 5.41
N VAL A 55 14.25 8.06 6.14
CA VAL A 55 12.94 7.46 5.87
C VAL A 55 12.44 7.84 4.48
N ASN A 56 12.58 9.10 4.08
CA ASN A 56 12.17 9.56 2.76
C ASN A 56 12.99 8.89 1.64
N SER A 57 14.29 8.75 1.83
CA SER A 57 15.19 8.04 0.92
C SER A 57 14.81 6.56 0.78
N ALA A 58 14.51 5.89 1.89
CA ALA A 58 14.04 4.51 1.90
C ALA A 58 12.70 4.36 1.15
N LEU A 59 11.75 5.26 1.39
CA LEU A 59 10.45 5.28 0.70
C LEU A 59 10.60 5.42 -0.82
N VAL A 60 11.41 6.37 -1.28
CA VAL A 60 11.71 6.55 -2.71
C VAL A 60 12.39 5.31 -3.28
N GLY A 61 13.27 4.66 -2.51
CA GLY A 61 13.89 3.39 -2.88
C GLY A 61 12.87 2.28 -3.10
N TYR A 62 11.95 2.06 -2.15
CA TYR A 62 10.88 1.07 -2.28
C TYR A 62 9.94 1.38 -3.44
N GLN A 63 9.60 2.64 -3.65
CA GLN A 63 8.77 3.05 -4.78
C GLN A 63 9.43 2.71 -6.11
N ARG A 64 10.72 3.06 -6.28
CA ARG A 64 11.49 2.73 -7.49
C ARG A 64 11.57 1.21 -7.71
N GLN A 65 11.80 0.44 -6.66
CA GLN A 65 11.84 -1.02 -6.75
C GLN A 65 10.50 -1.60 -7.20
N ASN A 66 9.39 -1.09 -6.66
CA ASN A 66 8.05 -1.51 -7.07
C ASN A 66 7.75 -1.14 -8.52
N ASP A 67 8.15 0.06 -8.97
CA ASP A 67 7.97 0.49 -10.35
C ASP A 67 8.74 -0.41 -11.33
N LEU A 68 10.00 -0.73 -11.03
CA LEU A 68 10.81 -1.68 -11.82
C LEU A 68 10.21 -3.08 -11.84
N LYS A 69 9.69 -3.57 -10.71
CA LYS A 69 9.02 -4.87 -10.64
C LYS A 69 7.76 -4.89 -11.49
N LEU A 70 6.97 -3.80 -11.46
CA LEU A 70 5.77 -3.66 -12.27
C LEU A 70 6.10 -3.59 -13.77
N GLU A 71 7.18 -2.90 -14.15
CA GLU A 71 7.69 -2.88 -15.52
C GLU A 71 8.07 -4.28 -16.02
N GLY A 72 8.83 -5.04 -15.23
CA GLY A 72 9.17 -6.44 -15.58
C GLY A 72 7.94 -7.36 -15.64
N MET A 73 6.94 -7.13 -14.79
CA MET A 73 5.65 -7.83 -14.87
C MET A 73 4.92 -7.48 -16.18
N ASN A 74 4.89 -6.21 -16.58
CA ASN A 74 4.27 -5.77 -17.83
C ASN A 74 4.96 -6.38 -19.06
N GLU A 75 6.29 -6.49 -19.07
CA GLU A 75 7.03 -7.18 -20.13
C GLU A 75 6.63 -8.66 -20.22
N THR A 76 6.55 -9.34 -19.08
CA THR A 76 6.12 -10.74 -18.99
C THR A 76 4.69 -10.92 -19.53
N VAL A 77 3.76 -10.06 -19.11
CA VAL A 77 2.36 -10.09 -19.56
C VAL A 77 2.28 -9.82 -21.07
N SER A 78 3.06 -8.88 -21.59
CA SER A 78 3.14 -8.59 -23.02
C SER A 78 3.64 -9.80 -23.82
N ASN A 79 4.71 -10.45 -23.37
CA ASN A 79 5.24 -11.66 -24.00
C ASN A 79 4.21 -12.81 -24.00
N LEU A 80 3.55 -13.05 -22.86
CA LEU A 80 2.51 -14.06 -22.76
C LEU A 80 1.33 -13.76 -23.68
N THR A 81 0.91 -12.49 -23.77
CA THR A 81 -0.15 -12.04 -24.66
C THR A 81 0.19 -12.32 -26.12
N GLN A 82 1.42 -12.02 -26.54
CA GLN A 82 1.89 -12.33 -27.89
C GLN A 82 1.85 -13.84 -28.17
N ARG A 83 2.33 -14.67 -27.23
CA ARG A 83 2.31 -16.13 -27.38
C ARG A 83 0.90 -16.71 -27.45
N VAL A 84 -0.03 -16.21 -26.64
CA VAL A 84 -1.44 -16.62 -26.69
C VAL A 84 -2.07 -16.25 -28.04
N ASN A 85 -1.82 -15.04 -28.55
CA ASN A 85 -2.31 -14.64 -29.88
C ASN A 85 -1.77 -15.53 -31.02
N LEU A 86 -0.51 -15.94 -30.95
CA LEU A 86 0.07 -16.88 -31.92
C LEU A 86 -0.62 -18.25 -31.85
N MET A 87 -0.81 -18.77 -30.63
CA MET A 87 -1.52 -20.05 -30.43
C MET A 87 -2.97 -20.02 -30.92
N GLU A 88 -3.71 -18.93 -30.66
CA GLU A 88 -5.07 -18.74 -31.19
C GLU A 88 -5.07 -18.79 -32.73
N THR A 89 -4.11 -18.14 -33.36
CA THR A 89 -3.98 -18.10 -34.83
C THR A 89 -3.66 -19.48 -35.41
N ASP A 90 -2.70 -20.18 -34.81
CA ASP A 90 -2.30 -21.53 -35.24
C ASP A 90 -3.45 -22.53 -35.07
N LEU A 91 -4.18 -22.46 -33.96
CA LEU A 91 -5.33 -23.33 -33.71
C LEU A 91 -6.44 -23.10 -34.74
N VAL A 92 -6.71 -21.85 -35.10
CA VAL A 92 -7.64 -21.51 -36.18
C VAL A 92 -7.18 -22.10 -37.51
N ALA A 93 -5.88 -22.00 -37.84
CA ALA A 93 -5.33 -22.57 -39.07
C ALA A 93 -5.46 -24.11 -39.10
N VAL A 94 -5.10 -24.79 -38.01
CA VAL A 94 -5.24 -26.25 -37.87
C VAL A 94 -6.70 -26.68 -38.03
N SER A 95 -7.64 -25.97 -37.41
CA SER A 95 -9.07 -26.29 -37.53
C SER A 95 -9.59 -26.17 -38.97
N LYS A 96 -9.06 -25.25 -39.77
CA LYS A 96 -9.42 -25.09 -41.20
C LYS A 96 -8.85 -26.23 -42.03
N VAL A 97 -7.58 -26.59 -41.82
CA VAL A 97 -6.92 -27.72 -42.51
C VAL A 97 -7.63 -29.03 -42.18
N GLU A 98 -7.98 -29.25 -40.91
CA GLU A 98 -8.74 -30.41 -40.47
C GLU A 98 -10.11 -30.49 -41.14
N LYS A 99 -10.87 -29.39 -41.18
CA LYS A 99 -12.15 -29.32 -41.90
C LYS A 99 -11.99 -29.65 -43.39
N GLN A 100 -10.94 -29.14 -44.04
CA GLN A 100 -10.66 -29.41 -45.45
C GLN A 100 -10.26 -30.87 -45.71
N ALA A 101 -9.47 -31.46 -44.81
CA ALA A 101 -9.09 -32.87 -44.88
C ALA A 101 -10.31 -33.78 -44.69
N ASN A 102 -11.18 -33.46 -43.73
CA ASN A 102 -12.43 -34.19 -43.49
C ASN A 102 -13.39 -34.12 -44.69
N LEU A 103 -13.50 -32.96 -45.35
CA LEU A 103 -14.26 -32.82 -46.60
C LEU A 103 -13.64 -33.64 -47.75
N SER A 104 -12.31 -33.64 -47.88
CA SER A 104 -11.62 -34.39 -48.93
C SER A 104 -11.73 -35.91 -48.74
N LEU A 105 -11.64 -36.39 -47.49
CA LEU A 105 -11.85 -37.79 -47.14
C LEU A 105 -13.29 -38.22 -47.44
N SER A 106 -14.29 -37.41 -47.07
CA SER A 106 -15.70 -37.67 -47.38
C SER A 106 -15.97 -37.75 -48.89
N VAL A 107 -15.36 -36.86 -49.70
CA VAL A 107 -15.51 -36.90 -51.16
C VAL A 107 -14.83 -38.12 -51.76
N MET A 108 -13.68 -38.56 -51.24
CA MET A 108 -13.03 -39.80 -51.65
C MET A 108 -13.84 -41.04 -51.29
N ASP A 109 -14.42 -41.10 -50.08
CA ASP A 109 -15.32 -42.19 -49.65
C ASP A 109 -16.57 -42.27 -50.53
N ASN A 110 -17.18 -41.12 -50.86
CA ASN A 110 -18.32 -41.06 -51.76
C ASN A 110 -17.95 -41.49 -53.19
N ARG A 111 -16.77 -41.13 -53.70
CA ARG A 111 -16.30 -41.52 -55.03
C ARG A 111 -15.91 -43.01 -55.10
N ALA A 112 -15.32 -43.55 -54.04
CA ALA A 112 -15.06 -44.98 -53.89
C ALA A 112 -16.37 -45.78 -53.79
N ALA A 113 -17.39 -45.25 -53.11
CA ALA A 113 -18.73 -45.83 -53.06
C ALA A 113 -19.43 -45.80 -54.43
N THR A 114 -19.26 -44.75 -55.24
CA THR A 114 -19.82 -44.70 -56.61
C THR A 114 -19.10 -45.65 -57.57
N LEU A 115 -17.76 -45.74 -57.52
CA LEU A 115 -17.01 -46.68 -58.37
C LEU A 115 -17.28 -48.15 -58.02
N LYS A 116 -17.59 -48.45 -56.74
CA LYS A 116 -18.07 -49.77 -56.33
C LYS A 116 -19.52 -50.06 -56.71
N ARG A 117 -20.33 -49.05 -57.03
CA ARG A 117 -21.73 -49.21 -57.44
C ARG A 117 -21.89 -49.50 -58.94
N GLU A 118 -20.91 -49.10 -59.74
CA GLU A 118 -20.90 -49.35 -61.20
C GLU A 118 -20.36 -50.74 -61.57
N SER A 119 -19.66 -51.44 -60.65
CA SER A 119 -18.94 -52.67 -60.99
C SER A 119 -19.52 -53.99 -60.47
N LEU A 120 -20.63 -54.05 -59.71
CA LEU A 120 -21.12 -55.36 -59.27
C LEU A 120 -22.58 -55.37 -58.80
N HIS A 121 -23.43 -56.09 -59.56
CA HIS A 121 -24.62 -56.72 -59.04
C HIS A 121 -24.25 -57.63 -57.85
N GLN A 122 -25.07 -57.57 -56.80
CA GLN A 122 -25.21 -58.62 -55.79
C GLN A 122 -24.06 -58.74 -54.77
N VAL A 123 -24.34 -58.33 -53.52
CA VAL A 123 -24.31 -59.17 -52.30
C VAL A 123 -24.44 -58.23 -51.10
N THR A 124 -25.54 -58.41 -50.38
CA THR A 124 -25.82 -57.89 -49.04
C THR A 124 -24.67 -58.23 -48.08
N ASN A 125 -24.19 -57.25 -47.30
CA ASN A 125 -23.98 -57.41 -45.85
C ASN A 125 -23.66 -56.08 -45.14
N ARG A 126 -24.45 -55.87 -44.08
CA ARG A 126 -24.34 -55.00 -42.90
C ARG A 126 -23.23 -53.93 -42.86
N THR A 127 -23.71 -52.70 -42.88
CA THR A 127 -23.01 -51.47 -42.49
C THR A 127 -22.92 -51.39 -40.96
N ASP A 128 -21.76 -51.72 -40.39
CA ASP A 128 -21.39 -51.29 -39.03
C ASP A 128 -20.73 -49.91 -39.09
N THR A 129 -21.53 -48.88 -39.39
CA THR A 129 -21.17 -47.49 -39.15
C THR A 129 -21.57 -47.14 -37.73
N LEU A 130 -20.73 -47.45 -36.75
CA LEU A 130 -20.87 -46.84 -35.44
C LEU A 130 -19.52 -46.51 -34.81
N LYS A 131 -19.34 -45.19 -34.70
CA LYS A 131 -18.93 -44.52 -33.46
C LYS A 131 -17.42 -44.40 -33.28
N THR A 132 -16.86 -43.41 -33.99
CA THR A 132 -15.74 -42.61 -33.49
C THR A 132 -16.02 -42.28 -32.04
N GLN A 133 -15.26 -42.94 -31.18
CA GLN A 133 -15.36 -42.88 -29.75
C GLN A 133 -15.12 -41.42 -29.33
N SER A 134 -16.20 -40.79 -28.88
CA SER A 134 -16.22 -39.61 -28.02
C SER A 134 -14.94 -39.55 -27.18
N ILE A 135 -14.00 -38.70 -27.59
CA ILE A 135 -12.92 -38.25 -26.72
C ILE A 135 -13.63 -37.59 -25.54
N LYS A 136 -13.43 -38.20 -24.37
CA LYS A 136 -13.90 -37.68 -23.09
C LYS A 136 -13.48 -36.21 -22.99
N LYS A 137 -14.32 -35.40 -22.34
CA LYS A 137 -14.06 -34.01 -21.96
C LYS A 137 -12.72 -33.91 -21.20
N GLU A 138 -11.65 -33.84 -21.95
CA GLU A 138 -10.34 -33.42 -21.53
C GLU A 138 -10.19 -32.05 -22.19
N ASP A 139 -9.89 -31.04 -21.39
CA ASP A 139 -9.83 -29.63 -21.76
C ASP A 139 -9.27 -29.47 -23.19
N SER A 140 -10.14 -29.20 -24.16
CA SER A 140 -9.70 -29.08 -25.56
C SER A 140 -8.67 -27.96 -25.66
N SER A 141 -7.72 -28.05 -26.60
CA SER A 141 -6.68 -27.01 -26.78
C SER A 141 -7.29 -25.62 -26.91
N ASP A 142 -8.47 -25.51 -27.53
CA ASP A 142 -9.27 -24.28 -27.64
C ASP A 142 -9.76 -23.76 -26.29
N THR A 143 -10.24 -24.67 -25.42
CA THR A 143 -10.65 -24.35 -24.05
C THR A 143 -9.46 -23.89 -23.20
N GLN A 144 -8.29 -24.49 -23.38
CA GLN A 144 -7.07 -24.11 -22.64
C GLN A 144 -6.56 -22.73 -23.06
N VAL A 145 -6.51 -22.45 -24.37
CA VAL A 145 -6.11 -21.13 -24.90
C VAL A 145 -7.10 -20.04 -24.48
N SER A 146 -8.41 -20.33 -24.50
CA SER A 146 -9.45 -19.41 -24.02
C SER A 146 -9.28 -19.07 -22.53
N LYS A 147 -8.98 -20.07 -21.68
CA LYS A 147 -8.70 -19.85 -20.24
C LYS A 147 -7.43 -19.00 -20.04
N LEU A 148 -6.39 -19.20 -20.85
CA LEU A 148 -5.17 -18.38 -20.80
C LEU A 148 -5.48 -16.92 -21.20
N ARG A 149 -6.27 -16.72 -22.24
CA ARG A 149 -6.71 -15.40 -22.70
C ARG A 149 -7.50 -14.66 -21.63
N GLU A 150 -8.43 -15.33 -20.97
CA GLU A 150 -9.23 -14.77 -19.87
C GLU A 150 -8.34 -14.34 -18.70
N LYS A 151 -7.40 -15.19 -18.27
CA LYS A 151 -6.46 -14.86 -17.20
C LYS A 151 -5.59 -13.65 -17.53
N LEU A 152 -5.11 -13.56 -18.78
CA LEU A 152 -4.32 -12.40 -19.20
C LEU A 152 -5.14 -11.12 -19.22
N GLN A 153 -6.40 -11.16 -19.67
CA GLN A 153 -7.29 -9.99 -19.62
C GLN A 153 -7.53 -9.51 -18.20
N LEU A 154 -7.73 -10.43 -17.25
CA LEU A 154 -7.87 -10.08 -15.84
C LEU A 154 -6.61 -9.42 -15.30
N ILE A 155 -5.43 -9.97 -15.60
CA ILE A 155 -4.15 -9.39 -15.19
C ILE A 155 -3.99 -7.99 -15.79
N SER A 156 -4.24 -7.80 -17.08
CA SER A 156 -4.16 -6.49 -17.73
C SER A 156 -5.13 -5.47 -17.12
N ALA A 157 -6.34 -5.87 -16.74
CA ALA A 157 -7.29 -4.99 -16.06
C ALA A 157 -6.80 -4.55 -14.67
N LEU A 158 -6.06 -5.41 -13.98
CA LEU A 158 -5.50 -5.13 -12.65
C LEU A 158 -4.18 -4.34 -12.73
N THR A 159 -3.43 -4.44 -13.82
CA THR A 159 -2.12 -3.77 -13.97
C THR A 159 -2.19 -2.42 -14.69
N ASN A 160 -3.29 -2.11 -15.39
CA ASN A 160 -3.53 -0.79 -15.95
C ASN A 160 -3.84 0.22 -14.84
N LYS A 161 -2.80 0.87 -14.31
CA LYS A 161 -2.93 2.06 -13.45
C LYS A 161 -3.63 3.17 -14.27
N PRO A 162 -4.61 3.91 -13.72
CA PRO A 162 -4.98 5.18 -14.32
C PRO A 162 -3.73 6.06 -14.28
N GLU A 163 -3.33 6.63 -15.42
CA GLU A 163 -2.36 7.72 -15.47
C GLU A 163 -2.92 8.93 -14.71
N SER A 164 -2.81 8.91 -13.39
CA SER A 164 -3.02 10.07 -12.54
C SER A 164 -1.65 10.67 -12.27
N ASN A 165 -1.37 11.78 -12.98
CA ASN A 165 -0.25 12.72 -12.80
C ASN A 165 1.02 12.51 -13.65
N ARG A 166 0.91 12.25 -14.96
CA ARG A 166 1.98 12.61 -15.90
C ARG A 166 1.64 13.97 -16.54
N PRO A 167 2.41 15.05 -16.27
CA PRO A 167 2.29 16.28 -17.06
C PRO A 167 2.69 16.00 -18.51
N PRO A 168 2.02 16.58 -19.51
CA PRO A 168 2.39 16.39 -20.91
C PRO A 168 3.78 16.98 -21.18
N ASP A 169 4.61 16.21 -21.88
CA ASP A 169 5.88 16.66 -22.44
C ASP A 169 5.66 17.88 -23.34
N ILE A 170 6.08 19.06 -22.87
CA ILE A 170 6.10 20.26 -23.69
C ILE A 170 7.36 20.22 -24.55
N ILE A 171 7.09 20.05 -25.84
CA ILE A 171 7.96 20.24 -27.00
C ILE A 171 9.03 21.32 -26.76
N ASN A 172 10.28 20.90 -26.96
CA ASN A 172 11.46 21.74 -27.07
C ASN A 172 11.22 22.97 -27.95
N LYS A 173 11.32 24.17 -27.36
CA LYS A 173 11.86 25.35 -28.03
C LYS A 173 12.86 26.06 -27.11
N GLU A 174 14.10 25.91 -27.54
CA GLU A 174 15.29 26.66 -27.21
C GLU A 174 15.01 28.16 -27.03
N HIS A 175 15.25 28.69 -25.81
CA HIS A 175 15.77 30.05 -25.65
C HIS A 175 16.53 30.16 -24.32
N VAL A 176 17.76 30.64 -24.45
CA VAL A 176 18.79 30.87 -23.45
C VAL A 176 18.36 31.97 -22.46
N GLN A 177 18.48 31.76 -21.15
CA GLN A 177 19.12 32.72 -20.23
C GLN A 177 19.15 32.30 -18.74
N SER A 178 20.39 32.19 -18.24
CA SER A 178 20.92 32.65 -16.94
C SER A 178 20.26 32.27 -15.61
N PHE A 179 21.10 31.66 -14.77
CA PHE A 179 20.99 31.45 -13.33
C PHE A 179 20.47 32.66 -12.54
N THR A 180 19.46 32.45 -11.68
CA THR A 180 19.44 32.89 -10.27
C THR A 180 18.57 31.94 -9.46
N SER A 181 19.13 31.31 -8.43
CA SER A 181 18.46 30.38 -7.53
C SER A 181 17.34 31.08 -6.73
N LYS A 182 16.12 30.52 -6.79
CA LYS A 182 15.02 30.77 -5.84
C LYS A 182 14.62 29.41 -5.25
N PRO A 183 14.26 29.32 -3.96
CA PRO A 183 13.91 28.04 -3.36
C PRO A 183 12.62 27.54 -4.01
N SER A 184 12.68 26.31 -4.51
CA SER A 184 11.54 25.61 -5.09
C SER A 184 10.43 25.51 -4.05
N VAL A 185 9.26 26.05 -4.38
CA VAL A 185 8.04 25.85 -3.61
C VAL A 185 7.69 24.37 -3.71
N LEU A 186 7.76 23.69 -2.57
CA LEU A 186 7.34 22.31 -2.35
C LEU A 186 5.95 22.07 -2.98
N PRO A 187 5.74 20.97 -3.75
CA PRO A 187 4.40 20.61 -4.16
C PRO A 187 3.57 20.31 -2.93
N LYS A 188 2.47 21.04 -2.75
CA LYS A 188 1.46 20.72 -1.73
C LYS A 188 0.90 19.33 -2.05
N PHE A 189 1.28 18.35 -1.25
CA PHE A 189 0.59 17.07 -1.19
C PHE A 189 -0.89 17.30 -0.85
N PRO A 190 -1.83 16.51 -1.40
CA PRO A 190 -3.21 16.56 -0.98
C PRO A 190 -3.29 16.17 0.50
N GLN A 191 -3.57 17.17 1.33
CA GLN A 191 -3.79 17.07 2.77
C GLN A 191 -5.16 16.43 3.02
N SER A 192 -5.32 15.14 2.72
CA SER A 192 -6.63 14.48 2.93
C SER A 192 -6.61 13.04 3.44
N LEU A 193 -5.47 12.51 3.90
CA LEU A 193 -5.45 11.23 4.65
C LEU A 193 -4.86 11.36 6.07
N GLY A 194 -4.11 12.42 6.35
CA GLY A 194 -3.57 12.69 7.70
C GLY A 194 -4.61 13.22 8.69
N GLY A 195 -5.68 13.86 8.22
CA GLY A 195 -6.62 14.58 9.10
C GLY A 195 -7.53 13.71 9.99
N GLN A 196 -7.72 12.43 9.65
CA GLN A 196 -8.51 11.49 10.48
C GLN A 196 -7.64 10.82 11.55
N ILE A 197 -6.43 10.37 11.18
CA ILE A 197 -5.48 9.75 12.12
C ILE A 197 -4.96 10.80 13.12
N GLU A 198 -4.76 12.05 12.70
CA GLU A 198 -4.43 13.17 13.61
C GLU A 198 -5.54 13.44 14.65
N LYS A 199 -6.82 13.21 14.32
CA LYS A 199 -7.91 13.32 15.30
C LYS A 199 -7.89 12.19 16.33
N ALA A 200 -7.57 10.97 15.91
CA ALA A 200 -7.43 9.83 16.82
C ALA A 200 -6.19 9.96 17.73
N SER A 201 -5.15 10.67 17.29
CA SER A 201 -3.94 10.96 18.06
C SER A 201 -4.18 11.86 19.30
N GLN A 202 -5.31 12.56 19.35
CA GLN A 202 -5.75 13.37 20.50
C GLN A 202 -6.62 12.60 21.49
N LEU A 203 -7.04 11.38 21.13
CA LEU A 203 -7.86 10.54 22.01
C LEU A 203 -6.96 9.86 23.04
N ARG A 204 -7.50 9.66 24.24
CA ARG A 204 -6.76 8.92 25.28
C ARG A 204 -6.48 7.50 24.79
N PRO A 205 -5.24 7.00 24.94
CA PRO A 205 -4.93 5.60 24.66
C PRO A 205 -5.89 4.68 25.43
N VAL A 206 -6.39 3.67 24.73
CA VAL A 206 -7.23 2.60 25.24
C VAL A 206 -6.32 1.50 25.77
N VAL A 207 -6.62 1.01 26.96
CA VAL A 207 -5.93 -0.16 27.51
C VAL A 207 -6.66 -1.41 27.02
N LEU A 208 -5.99 -2.21 26.18
CA LEU A 208 -6.47 -3.54 25.82
C LEU A 208 -5.79 -4.60 26.72
N PRO A 209 -6.56 -5.49 27.36
CA PRO A 209 -5.99 -6.49 28.27
C PRO A 209 -4.98 -7.40 27.55
N GLY A 210 -3.74 -7.46 28.02
CA GLY A 210 -2.73 -8.34 27.45
C GLY A 210 -2.12 -7.85 26.14
N ILE A 211 -2.41 -6.62 25.70
CA ILE A 211 -1.73 -5.96 24.59
C ILE A 211 -0.97 -4.75 25.13
N SER A 212 0.34 -4.89 25.30
CA SER A 212 1.21 -3.84 25.85
C SER A 212 2.28 -3.39 24.84
N SER A 213 2.41 -4.11 23.73
CA SER A 213 3.44 -3.90 22.72
C SER A 213 2.89 -4.16 21.32
N ILE A 214 3.63 -3.66 20.31
CA ILE A 214 3.38 -3.96 18.90
C ILE A 214 3.38 -5.47 18.65
N GLN A 215 4.26 -6.22 19.33
CA GLN A 215 4.33 -7.68 19.19
C GLN A 215 3.04 -8.35 19.68
N ASP A 216 2.52 -7.95 20.85
CA ASP A 216 1.26 -8.49 21.38
C ASP A 216 0.10 -8.21 20.42
N LEU A 217 0.10 -7.03 19.79
CA LEU A 217 -0.89 -6.66 18.79
C LEU A 217 -0.78 -7.52 17.52
N GLN A 218 0.43 -7.81 17.05
CA GLN A 218 0.62 -8.74 15.92
C GLN A 218 0.12 -10.14 16.25
N ASP A 219 0.43 -10.63 17.45
CA ASP A 219 -0.01 -11.94 17.93
C ASP A 219 -1.54 -12.05 18.00
N LEU A 220 -2.24 -10.96 18.31
CA LEU A 220 -3.70 -10.89 18.29
C LEU A 220 -4.29 -11.17 16.89
N PHE A 221 -3.74 -10.54 15.85
CA PHE A 221 -4.17 -10.77 14.46
C PHE A 221 -3.87 -12.20 14.02
N HIS A 222 -2.69 -12.72 14.36
CA HIS A 222 -2.34 -14.10 14.04
C HIS A 222 -3.24 -15.13 14.74
N LYS A 223 -3.61 -14.92 16.01
CA LYS A 223 -4.54 -15.80 16.74
C LYS A 223 -5.93 -15.86 16.12
N THR A 224 -6.37 -14.77 15.49
CA THR A 224 -7.66 -14.67 14.79
C THR A 224 -7.58 -15.12 13.33
N GLY A 225 -6.42 -15.60 12.88
CA GLY A 225 -6.20 -16.06 11.50
C GLY A 225 -6.12 -14.92 10.48
N GLN A 226 -5.96 -13.68 10.93
CA GLN A 226 -5.76 -12.51 10.08
C GLN A 226 -4.26 -12.18 9.95
N ASP A 227 -3.88 -11.61 8.81
CA ASP A 227 -2.60 -10.96 8.66
C ASP A 227 -2.69 -9.47 9.06
N MET A 228 -1.58 -8.74 9.01
CA MET A 228 -1.55 -7.32 9.36
C MET A 228 -2.32 -6.41 8.38
N ASN A 229 -2.73 -6.94 7.23
CA ASN A 229 -3.55 -6.24 6.24
C ASN A 229 -5.05 -6.53 6.42
N GLY A 230 -5.38 -7.56 7.20
CA GLY A 230 -6.72 -7.91 7.60
C GLY A 230 -7.31 -6.92 8.62
N LYS A 231 -8.56 -7.18 9.00
CA LYS A 231 -9.27 -6.39 10.01
C LYS A 231 -9.97 -7.31 10.99
N LEU A 232 -10.14 -6.83 12.22
CA LEU A 232 -10.82 -7.55 13.30
C LEU A 232 -12.12 -6.86 13.68
N THR A 233 -13.19 -7.62 13.75
CA THR A 233 -14.43 -7.19 14.40
C THR A 233 -14.22 -7.05 15.90
N TYR A 234 -15.02 -6.19 16.55
CA TYR A 234 -15.02 -6.10 18.02
C TYR A 234 -15.21 -7.46 18.70
N GLN A 235 -16.01 -8.34 18.10
CA GLN A 235 -16.27 -9.67 18.65
C GLN A 235 -15.06 -10.60 18.55
N GLU A 236 -14.28 -10.54 17.47
CA GLU A 236 -13.04 -11.32 17.34
C GLU A 236 -11.98 -10.86 18.33
N ILE A 237 -11.88 -9.54 18.54
CA ILE A 237 -11.01 -8.94 19.56
C ILE A 237 -11.46 -9.37 20.96
N TRP A 238 -12.76 -9.30 21.24
CA TRP A 238 -13.37 -9.75 22.51
C TRP A 238 -13.12 -11.24 22.78
N ASN A 239 -13.28 -12.10 21.76
CA ASN A 239 -13.04 -13.53 21.90
C ASN A 239 -11.58 -13.85 22.22
N SER A 240 -10.65 -13.00 21.79
CA SER A 240 -9.22 -13.17 21.99
C SER A 240 -8.72 -12.63 23.33
N LEU A 241 -9.28 -11.51 23.79
CA LEU A 241 -8.82 -10.78 25.00
C LEU A 241 -9.71 -11.00 26.23
N GLY A 242 -10.92 -11.52 26.03
CA GLY A 242 -11.85 -11.88 27.10
C GLY A 242 -12.62 -10.69 27.70
N SER A 243 -13.24 -10.92 28.86
CA SER A 243 -14.21 -10.01 29.49
C SER A 243 -13.64 -8.68 30.02
N ALA A 244 -12.32 -8.56 30.09
CA ALA A 244 -11.65 -7.32 30.51
C ALA A 244 -11.59 -6.28 29.38
N MET A 245 -12.13 -6.60 28.20
CA MET A 245 -12.13 -5.73 27.04
C MET A 245 -12.93 -4.44 27.30
N PRO A 246 -12.41 -3.26 26.91
CA PRO A 246 -13.13 -2.01 27.04
C PRO A 246 -14.33 -1.98 26.09
N ARG A 247 -15.36 -1.19 26.44
CA ARG A 247 -16.64 -1.20 25.72
C ARG A 247 -16.49 -0.76 24.27
N LEU A 248 -17.37 -1.23 23.39
CA LEU A 248 -17.38 -0.87 21.97
C LEU A 248 -17.36 0.65 21.76
N GLU A 249 -18.01 1.43 22.61
CA GLU A 249 -18.04 2.90 22.50
C GLU A 249 -16.66 3.55 22.67
N THR A 250 -15.73 2.91 23.38
CA THR A 250 -14.36 3.41 23.55
C THR A 250 -13.46 3.11 22.36
N LEU A 251 -13.78 2.05 21.60
CA LEU A 251 -13.03 1.65 20.41
C LEU A 251 -13.57 2.32 19.15
N ARG A 252 -14.89 2.59 19.08
CA ARG A 252 -15.56 3.22 17.95
C ARG A 252 -14.84 4.46 17.38
N PRO A 253 -14.28 5.38 18.19
CA PRO A 253 -13.57 6.54 17.66
C PRO A 253 -12.31 6.23 16.84
N PHE A 254 -11.77 5.01 16.97
CA PHE A 254 -10.57 4.56 16.26
C PHE A 254 -10.90 3.84 14.95
N ASP A 255 -12.16 3.47 14.71
CA ASP A 255 -12.66 3.00 13.41
C ASP A 255 -12.73 4.20 12.46
N SER A 256 -11.65 4.42 11.73
CA SER A 256 -11.42 5.64 10.94
C SER A 256 -12.18 5.62 9.62
N ASP A 257 -12.44 4.43 9.08
CA ASP A 257 -13.22 4.25 7.85
C ASP A 257 -14.68 3.81 8.09
N GLY A 258 -15.06 3.56 9.35
CA GLY A 258 -16.44 3.36 9.77
C GLY A 258 -17.02 2.01 9.32
N ASP A 259 -16.16 1.03 9.01
CA ASP A 259 -16.60 -0.27 8.52
C ASP A 259 -16.96 -1.27 9.63
N GLY A 260 -16.88 -0.83 10.90
CA GLY A 260 -17.19 -1.63 12.08
C GLY A 260 -16.12 -2.66 12.43
N ARG A 261 -14.95 -2.60 11.76
CA ARG A 261 -13.80 -3.45 12.01
C ARG A 261 -12.56 -2.59 12.20
N TYR A 262 -11.60 -3.15 12.90
CA TYR A 262 -10.38 -2.44 13.27
C TYR A 262 -9.19 -3.07 12.56
N SER A 263 -8.51 -2.26 11.76
CA SER A 263 -7.23 -2.59 11.16
C SER A 263 -6.10 -2.55 12.19
N PHE A 264 -4.97 -3.14 11.83
CA PHE A 264 -3.76 -3.11 12.66
C PHE A 264 -3.34 -1.67 13.02
N LEU A 265 -3.42 -0.76 12.05
CA LEU A 265 -3.03 0.64 12.24
C LEU A 265 -3.96 1.37 13.22
N GLU A 266 -5.27 1.14 13.12
CA GLU A 266 -6.26 1.76 14.00
C GLU A 266 -6.12 1.30 15.44
N LEU A 267 -5.90 -0.01 15.66
CA LEU A 267 -5.65 -0.54 17.00
C LEU A 267 -4.32 -0.09 17.57
N ARG A 268 -3.28 0.04 16.73
CA ARG A 268 -1.99 0.60 17.16
C ARG A 268 -2.15 2.03 17.66
N VAL A 269 -2.90 2.86 16.94
CA VAL A 269 -3.24 4.23 17.37
C VAL A 269 -4.08 4.21 18.64
N ALA A 270 -5.05 3.29 18.75
CA ALA A 270 -5.86 3.14 19.96
C ALA A 270 -5.02 2.81 21.19
N LEU A 271 -3.97 1.99 21.04
CA LEU A 271 -3.08 1.58 22.12
C LEU A 271 -1.98 2.59 22.44
N GLY A 272 -1.65 3.47 21.49
CA GLY A 272 -0.53 4.41 21.62
C GLY A 272 0.85 3.72 21.59
N VAL A 273 0.97 2.59 20.87
CA VAL A 273 2.20 1.79 20.73
C VAL A 273 2.84 1.90 19.36
#